data_AF-A0A8C2FLV2-F1
#
_entry.id   AF-A0A8C2FLV2-F1
#
_cell.length_a   1.000
_cell.length_b   1.000
_cell.length_c   1.000
_cell.angle_alpha   90.00
_cell.angle_beta   90.00
_cell.angle_gamma   90.00
#
_symmetry.space_group_name_H-M   'P 1'
#
loop_
_entity.id
_entity.type
_entity.pdbx_description
1 polymer ?
#
loop_
_entity_poly.entity_id
_entity_poly.type
_entity_poly.pdbx_seq_one_letter_code
_entity_poly.pdbx_strand_id
1 'polypeptide(L)' 'MGNGLSEPHAIFPCLPSFQALHIVILGLDCAGKTTVLYRLRFNEFVNTVPTKGFNTEKIK' A
#
# COMPACT_ATOMS: atom_id res chain seq x y z
N MET A 1 -16.41 23.61 4.09
CA MET A 1 -15.10 22.97 4.27
C MET A 1 -15.36 21.51 4.59
N GLY A 2 -15.45 20.66 3.57
CA GLY A 2 -15.81 19.25 3.73
C GLY A 2 -14.59 18.36 3.59
N ASN A 3 -14.32 17.52 4.58
CA ASN A 3 -13.34 16.44 4.49
C ASN A 3 -13.95 15.30 3.69
N GLY A 4 -13.72 15.27 2.37
CA GLY A 4 -14.19 14.24 1.45
C GLY A 4 -13.44 12.91 1.54
N LEU A 5 -13.11 12.43 2.75
CA LEU A 5 -12.33 11.21 2.96
C LEU A 5 -12.93 10.26 4.02
N SER A 6 -14.21 10.40 4.34
CA SER A 6 -14.88 9.55 5.35
C SER A 6 -15.51 8.27 4.81
N GLU A 7 -15.39 7.95 3.51
CA GLU A 7 -15.84 6.66 3.01
C GLU A 7 -14.64 5.83 2.57
N PRO A 8 -14.43 4.62 3.13
CA PRO A 8 -13.57 3.63 2.52
C PRO A 8 -14.27 3.19 1.23
N HIS A 9 -14.14 4.01 0.19
CA HIS A 9 -14.41 3.58 -1.18
C HIS A 9 -13.63 2.28 -1.33
N ALA A 10 -14.33 1.17 -1.55
CA ALA A 10 -13.70 -0.12 -1.73
C ALA A 10 -12.67 0.06 -2.84
N ILE A 11 -11.38 0.16 -2.47
CA ILE A 11 -10.29 0.42 -3.42
C ILE A 11 -10.24 -0.71 -4.45
N PHE A 12 -10.86 -1.84 -4.10
CA PHE A 12 -10.95 -3.04 -4.91
C PHE A 12 -12.36 -3.66 -4.83
N PRO A 13 -13.35 -3.11 -5.55
CA PRO A 13 -14.73 -3.58 -5.48
C PRO A 13 -14.94 -5.00 -6.04
N CYS A 14 -13.93 -5.56 -6.72
CA CYS A 14 -13.97 -6.89 -7.35
C CYS A 14 -12.96 -7.89 -6.73
N LEU A 15 -12.29 -7.55 -5.62
CA LEU A 15 -11.39 -8.51 -4.99
C LEU A 15 -12.20 -9.56 -4.21
N PRO A 16 -11.89 -10.86 -4.37
CA PRO A 16 -12.57 -11.92 -3.64
C PRO A 16 -12.35 -11.73 -2.13
N SER A 17 -13.43 -11.61 -1.37
CA SER A 17 -13.45 -11.25 0.06
C SER A 17 -12.89 -12.34 1.00
N PHE A 18 -12.66 -13.55 0.51
CA PHE A 18 -12.34 -14.73 1.33
C PHE A 18 -10.97 -15.36 1.07
N GLN A 19 -10.07 -14.68 0.35
CA GLN A 19 -8.74 -15.22 0.08
C GLN A 19 -7.64 -14.24 0.47
N ALA A 20 -6.58 -14.76 1.09
CA ALA A 20 -5.36 -13.99 1.31
C ALA A 20 -4.77 -13.60 -0.06
N LEU A 21 -4.67 -12.31 -0.31
CA LEU A 21 -4.18 -11.79 -1.58
C LEU A 21 -2.66 -11.66 -1.56
N HIS A 22 -2.02 -12.12 -2.64
CA HIS A 22 -0.60 -11.90 -2.86
C HIS A 22 -0.44 -10.81 -3.94
N ILE A 23 -0.06 -9.61 -3.49
CA ILE A 23 0.05 -8.42 -4.34
C ILE A 23 1.52 -8.09 -4.56
N VAL A 24 1.91 -7.90 -5.81
CA VAL A 24 3.27 -7.47 -6.19
C VAL A 24 3.22 -6.05 -6.71
N ILE A 25 4.01 -5.15 -6.12
CA ILE A 25 4.14 -3.76 -6.55
C ILE A 25 5.40 -3.64 -7.43
N LEU A 26 5.21 -3.28 -8.71
CA LEU A 26 6.29 -3.09 -9.68
C LEU A 26 6.51 -1.60 -9.98
N GLY A 27 7.71 -1.24 -10.43
CA GLY A 27 8.04 0.13 -10.82
C GLY A 27 9.55 0.39 -10.86
N LEU A 28 9.95 1.54 -11.43
CA LEU A 28 11.34 1.99 -11.55
C LEU A 28 12.01 2.23 -10.18
N ASP A 29 13.32 2.39 -10.20
CA ASP A 29 14.10 2.80 -9.03
C ASP A 29 13.55 4.12 -8.47
N CYS A 30 13.50 4.23 -7.14
CA CYS A 30 12.97 5.41 -6.44
C CYS A 30 11.51 5.80 -6.74
N ALA A 31 10.71 4.97 -7.41
CA ALA A 31 9.28 5.24 -7.68
C ALA A 31 8.37 5.30 -6.43
N GLY A 32 8.92 5.18 -5.22
CA GLY A 32 8.15 5.28 -3.98
C GLY A 32 7.38 4.02 -3.56
N LYS A 33 7.71 2.84 -4.13
CA LYS A 33 7.04 1.56 -3.84
C LYS A 33 6.99 1.24 -2.34
N THR A 34 8.12 1.38 -1.66
CA THR A 34 8.25 1.12 -0.21
C THR A 34 7.45 2.15 0.61
N THR A 35 7.44 3.41 0.18
CA THR A 35 6.66 4.48 0.82
C THR A 35 5.16 4.19 0.76
N VAL A 36 4.65 3.72 -0.40
CA VAL A 36 3.24 3.35 -0.54
C VAL A 36 2.90 2.14 0.32
N LEU A 37 3.78 1.13 0.37
CA LEU A 37 3.59 -0.07 1.18
C LEU A 37 3.49 0.28 2.67
N TYR A 38 4.36 1.15 3.17
CA TYR A 38 4.31 1.59 4.56
C TYR A 38 3.13 2.51 4.86
N ARG A 39 2.72 3.34 3.90
CA ARG A 39 1.48 4.10 4.04
C ARG A 39 0.26 3.19 4.16
N LEU A 40 0.19 2.11 3.39
CA LEU A 40 -0.88 1.11 3.52
C LEU A 40 -0.82 0.34 4.83
N ARG A 41 0.38 0.08 5.35
CA ARG A 41 0.59 -0.69 6.59
C ARG A 41 0.31 0.12 7.86
N PHE A 42 0.77 1.37 7.90
CA PHE A 42 0.75 2.21 9.10
C PHE A 42 -0.25 3.36 9.02
N ASN A 43 -0.87 3.57 7.85
CA ASN A 43 -1.77 4.70 7.58
C ASN A 43 -1.14 6.09 7.83
N GLU A 44 0.20 6.17 7.71
CA GLU A 44 1.00 7.38 7.91
C GLU A 44 2.08 7.54 6.84
N PHE A 45 2.61 8.76 6.67
CA PHE A 45 3.73 9.03 5.78
C PHE A 45 5.06 8.85 6.51
N VAL A 46 5.75 7.76 6.20
CA VAL A 46 7.05 7.42 6.80
C VAL A 46 8.18 7.77 5.83
N ASN A 47 9.23 8.42 6.33
CA ASN A 47 10.46 8.62 5.56
C ASN A 47 11.17 7.26 5.37
N THR A 48 11.34 6.85 4.12
CA THR A 48 11.92 5.55 3.76
C THR A 48 13.31 5.70 3.17
N VAL A 49 14.18 4.72 3.44
CA VAL A 49 15.47 4.56 2.76
C VAL A 49 15.27 3.67 1.52
N PRO A 50 16.03 3.89 0.41
CA PRO A 50 15.98 3.00 -0.74
C PRO A 50 16.22 1.54 -0.35
N THR A 51 15.32 0.66 -0.79
CA THR A 51 15.44 -0.77 -0.51
C THR A 51 16.51 -1.38 -1.40
N LYS A 52 17.50 -2.06 -0.81
CA LYS A 52 18.43 -2.90 -1.57
C LYS A 52 17.77 -4.25 -1.84
N GLY A 53 17.27 -4.47 -3.06
CA GLY A 53 16.58 -5.70 -3.45
C GLY A 53 15.05 -5.57 -3.41
N PHE A 54 14.35 -6.56 -2.84
CA PHE A 54 12.89 -6.60 -2.72
C PHE A 54 12.44 -6.61 -1.24
N ASN A 55 11.21 -6.18 -0.98
CA ASN A 55 10.57 -6.21 0.34
C ASN A 55 9.26 -7.01 0.29
N THR A 56 8.97 -7.80 1.31
CA THR A 56 7.71 -8.55 1.45
C THR A 56 7.11 -8.31 2.84
N GLU A 57 5.89 -7.79 2.88
CA GLU A 57 5.19 -7.45 4.12
C GLU A 57 3.83 -8.13 4.16
N LYS A 58 3.50 -8.77 5.29
CA LYS A 58 2.15 -9.29 5.54
C LYS A 58 1.33 -8.24 6.28
N ILE A 59 0.40 -7.62 5.57
CA ILE A 59 -0.59 -6.73 6.17
C ILE A 59 -1.68 -7.60 6.83
N LYS A 60 -2.05 -7.28 8.08
CA LYS A 60 -3.14 -7.89 8.84
C LYS A 60 -4.31 -6.92 8.86
#